data_AF-A0A1I6DYN6-F1
#
_entry.id   AF-A0A1I6DYN6-F1
#
_cell.length_a   1.000
_cell.length_b   1.000
_cell.length_c   1.000
_cell.angle_alpha   90.00
_cell.angle_beta   90.00
_cell.angle_gamma   90.00
#
_symmetry.space_group_name_H-M   'P 1'
#
loop_
_entity.id
_entity.type
_entity.pdbx_description
1 polymer ?
#
loop_
_entity_poly.entity_id
_entity_poly.type
_entity_poly.pdbx_seq_one_letter_code
_entity_poly.pdbx_strand_id
1 'polypeptide(L)'
;MITEIPAFLIGQLGKNDSYAGEIAGDEIIDYALSVILRAQEIIGGRIVYIECQDKLELKEFYSRNGFKVFRQDPDDKLIQMVRLLK
;
A
#
# COMPACT_ATOMS: atom_id res chain seq x y z
N MET A 1 -21.14 17.86 -4.03
CA MET A 1 -20.08 17.29 -4.89
C MET A 1 -19.07 16.66 -3.94
N ILE A 2 -18.66 15.41 -4.12
CA ILE A 2 -17.62 14.80 -3.29
C ILE A 2 -16.27 15.30 -3.81
N THR A 3 -15.51 16.01 -2.97
CA THR A 3 -14.21 16.60 -3.33
C THR A 3 -13.03 15.78 -2.84
N GLU A 4 -13.26 14.87 -1.90
CA GLU A 4 -12.24 14.06 -1.25
C GLU A 4 -12.78 12.67 -0.91
N ILE A 5 -11.89 11.67 -0.88
CA ILE A 5 -12.23 10.29 -0.53
C ILE A 5 -11.30 9.85 0.60
N PRO A 6 -11.84 9.42 1.77
CA PRO A 6 -11.00 8.95 2.86
C PRO A 6 -10.27 7.66 2.47
N ALA A 7 -8.98 7.60 2.81
CA ALA A 7 -8.12 6.46 2.55
C ALA A 7 -7.18 6.19 3.73
N PHE A 8 -6.79 4.93 3.89
CA PHE A 8 -5.73 4.51 4.79
C PHE A 8 -4.39 4.61 4.06
N LEU A 9 -3.47 5.42 4.56
CA LEU A 9 -2.12 5.53 3.98
C LEU A 9 -1.17 4.54 4.68
N ILE A 10 -0.54 3.64 3.93
CA ILE A 10 0.69 2.98 4.40
C ILE A 10 1.85 3.90 4.01
N GLY A 11 2.25 4.76 4.95
CA GLY A 11 3.29 5.76 4.68
C GLY A 11 4.66 5.14 4.47
N GLN A 12 4.96 4.05 5.17
CA GLN A 12 6.23 3.36 5.08
C GLN A 12 6.03 1.85 5.29
N LEU A 13 6.79 1.07 4.52
CA LEU A 13 6.88 -0.38 4.66
C LEU A 13 8.33 -0.75 4.41
N GLY A 14 8.91 -1.54 5.31
CA GLY A 14 10.31 -1.93 5.24
C GLY A 14 10.52 -3.33 5.80
N LYS A 15 11.63 -3.93 5.39
CA LYS A 15 12.06 -5.25 5.85
C LYS A 15 13.49 -5.14 6.36
N ASN A 16 13.80 -5.89 7.41
CA ASN A 16 15.15 -5.91 7.96
C ASN A 16 16.03 -6.87 7.15
N ASP A 17 17.10 -6.34 6.55
CA ASP A 17 18.02 -7.11 5.71
C ASP A 17 18.75 -8.22 6.48
N SER A 18 19.02 -8.03 7.77
CA SER A 18 19.64 -9.06 8.62
C SER A 18 18.77 -10.30 8.81
N TYR A 19 17.46 -10.19 8.54
CA TYR A 19 16.48 -11.28 8.69
C TYR A 19 15.75 -11.53 7.37
N ALA A 20 16.41 -11.28 6.24
CA ALA A 20 15.76 -11.34 4.94
C ALA A 20 15.21 -12.73 4.58
N GLY A 21 15.75 -13.80 5.15
CA GLY A 21 15.28 -15.17 4.96
C GLY A 21 14.12 -15.60 5.87
N GLU A 22 13.83 -14.85 6.93
CA GLU A 22 12.92 -15.28 8.00
C GLU A 22 11.47 -14.82 7.79
N ILE A 23 11.26 -13.76 6.99
CA ILE A 23 9.94 -13.20 6.74
C ILE A 23 9.84 -12.66 5.31
N ALA A 24 8.82 -13.06 4.56
CA ALA A 24 8.56 -12.53 3.24
C ALA A 24 7.99 -11.10 3.31
N GLY A 25 8.25 -10.29 2.28
CA GLY A 25 7.63 -8.96 2.18
C GLY A 25 6.10 -9.03 2.16
N ASP A 26 5.54 -10.11 1.61
CA ASP A 26 4.10 -10.35 1.54
C ASP A 26 3.49 -10.54 2.93
N GLU A 27 4.20 -11.23 3.82
CA GLU A 27 3.75 -11.42 5.21
C GLU A 27 3.70 -10.08 5.96
N ILE A 28 4.65 -9.17 5.69
CA ILE A 28 4.71 -7.84 6.31
C ILE A 28 3.53 -6.98 5.83
N ILE A 29 3.27 -6.93 4.52
CA ILE A 29 2.17 -6.12 4.00
C ILE A 29 0.80 -6.71 4.35
N ASP A 30 0.66 -8.04 4.38
CA ASP A 30 -0.56 -8.71 4.85
C ASP A 30 -0.83 -8.39 6.31
N TYR A 31 0.20 -8.36 7.16
CA TYR A 31 0.04 -7.92 8.55
C TYR A 31 -0.43 -6.46 8.63
N ALA A 32 0.19 -5.55 7.88
CA ALA A 32 -0.22 -4.14 7.84
C ALA A 32 -1.68 -3.98 7.37
N LEU A 33 -2.07 -4.71 6.32
CA LEU A 33 -3.44 -4.72 5.80
C LEU A 33 -4.43 -5.31 6.81
N SER A 34 -4.04 -6.31 7.59
CA SER A 34 -4.90 -6.87 8.65
C SER A 34 -5.21 -5.85 9.74
N VAL A 35 -4.24 -4.99 10.09
CA VAL A 35 -4.45 -3.89 11.03
C VAL A 35 -5.39 -2.84 10.44
N ILE A 36 -5.21 -2.50 9.16
CA ILE A 36 -6.09 -1.57 8.44
C ILE A 36 -7.53 -2.11 8.37
N LEU A 37 -7.73 -3.39 8.09
CA LEU A 37 -9.06 -4.01 8.03
C LEU A 37 -9.79 -3.91 9.38
N ARG A 38 -9.11 -4.18 10.49
CA ARG A 38 -9.68 -4.00 11.84
C ARG A 38 -10.04 -2.54 12.12
N ALA A 39 -9.21 -1.59 11.67
CA ALA A 39 -9.55 -0.17 11.80
C ALA A 39 -10.77 0.19 10.94
N GLN A 40 -10.83 -0.32 9.71
CA GLN A 40 -11.92 -0.10 8.75
C GLN A 40 -13.27 -0.65 9.25
N GLU A 41 -13.30 -1.71 10.05
CA GLU A 41 -14.51 -2.18 10.72
C GLU A 41 -15.11 -1.15 11.70
N ILE A 42 -14.25 -0.29 12.29
CA ILE A 42 -14.64 0.69 13.30
C ILE A 42 -14.98 2.04 12.66
N ILE A 43 -14.13 2.53 11.75
CA ILE A 43 -14.22 3.90 11.21
C ILE A 43 -14.71 3.95 9.76
N GLY A 44 -14.89 2.81 9.10
CA GLY A 44 -15.19 2.74 7.67
C GLY A 44 -13.98 3.06 6.79
N GLY A 45 -14.23 3.45 5.54
CA GLY A 45 -13.20 3.65 4.51
C GLY A 45 -13.09 2.47 3.55
N ARG A 46 -12.63 2.74 2.32
CA ARG A 46 -12.64 1.73 1.22
C ARG A 46 -11.33 1.62 0.45
N ILE A 47 -10.35 2.45 0.77
CA ILE A 47 -9.14 2.61 -0.04
C ILE A 47 -7.93 2.53 0.89
N VAL A 48 -6.96 1.70 0.52
CA VAL A 48 -5.58 1.79 1.00
C VAL A 48 -4.75 2.45 -0.07
N TYR A 49 -3.95 3.43 0.32
CA TYR A 49 -3.13 4.25 -0.56
C TYR A 49 -1.66 4.08 -0.18
N ILE A 50 -0.78 4.00 -1.19
CA ILE A 50 0.67 3.98 -1.05
C ILE A 50 1.34 4.83 -2.11
N GLU A 51 2.57 5.25 -1.80
CA GLU A 51 3.50 5.87 -2.73
C GLU A 51 4.81 5.08 -2.73
N CYS A 52 5.35 4.77 -3.91
CA CYS A 52 6.60 4.05 -4.03
C CYS A 52 7.44 4.57 -5.19
N GLN A 53 8.76 4.33 -5.17
CA GLN A 53 9.62 4.73 -6.28
C GLN A 53 9.21 3.99 -7.57
N ASP A 54 9.41 4.64 -8.73
CA ASP A 54 9.22 3.98 -10.03
C ASP A 54 10.29 2.91 -10.31
N LYS A 55 10.14 1.76 -9.64
CA LYS A 55 10.96 0.55 -9.78
C LYS A 55 10.03 -0.61 -10.08
N LEU A 56 10.45 -1.47 -11.01
CA LEU A 56 9.62 -2.60 -11.45
C LEU A 56 9.30 -3.54 -10.28
N GLU A 57 10.29 -3.81 -9.44
CA GLU A 57 10.18 -4.71 -8.29
C GLU A 57 9.16 -4.22 -7.26
N LEU A 58 9.10 -2.89 -7.03
CA LEU A 58 8.12 -2.29 -6.14
C LEU A 58 6.72 -2.34 -6.75
N LYS A 59 6.58 -2.00 -8.03
CA LYS A 59 5.29 -2.09 -8.74
C LYS A 59 4.73 -3.50 -8.73
N GLU A 60 5.57 -4.50 -9.00
CA GLU A 60 5.18 -5.91 -8.96
C GLU A 60 4.83 -6.37 -7.55
N PHE A 61 5.63 -5.98 -6.55
CA PHE A 61 5.36 -6.24 -5.14
C PHE A 61 4.00 -5.70 -4.69
N TYR A 62 3.69 -4.45 -4.98
CA TYR A 62 2.39 -3.88 -4.60
C TYR A 62 1.25 -4.45 -5.46
N SER A 63 1.47 -4.69 -6.77
CA SER A 63 0.44 -5.23 -7.66
C SER A 63 0.01 -6.64 -7.28
N ARG A 64 0.95 -7.54 -6.95
CA ARG A 64 0.62 -8.90 -6.49
C ARG A 64 -0.09 -8.89 -5.13
N ASN A 65 0.13 -7.85 -4.32
CA ASN A 65 -0.59 -7.58 -3.08
C ASN A 65 -1.88 -6.77 -3.28
N GLY A 66 -2.43 -6.73 -4.49
CA GLY A 66 -3.78 -6.21 -4.78
C GLY A 66 -3.87 -4.70 -4.98
N PHE A 67 -2.74 -3.99 -5.00
CA PHE A 67 -2.71 -2.57 -5.36
C PHE A 67 -2.75 -2.40 -6.88
N LYS A 68 -3.27 -1.26 -7.33
CA LYS A 68 -3.29 -0.84 -8.74
C LYS A 68 -2.73 0.55 -8.85
N VAL A 69 -1.97 0.81 -9.91
CA VAL A 69 -1.47 2.15 -10.22
C VAL A 69 -2.67 3.08 -10.40
N PHE A 70 -2.66 4.17 -9.63
CA PHE A 70 -3.69 5.21 -9.69
C PHE A 70 -3.18 6.42 -10.46
N ARG A 71 -1.97 6.89 -10.12
CA ARG A 71 -1.35 8.06 -10.71
C ARG A 71 0.17 7.93 -10.63
N GLN A 72 0.86 8.51 -11.59
CA GLN A 72 2.29 8.80 -11.49
C GLN A 72 2.42 10.31 -11.39
N ASP A 73 3.15 10.79 -10.39
CA ASP A 73 3.47 12.22 -10.33
C ASP A 73 4.53 12.52 -11.41
N PRO A 74 4.35 13.53 -12.27
CA PRO A 74 5.35 13.88 -13.29
C PRO A 74 6.63 14.47 -12.70
N ASP A 75 6.52 15.13 -11.54
CA ASP A 75 7.58 15.91 -10.92
C ASP A 75 8.21 15.16 -9.75
N ASP A 76 7.37 14.46 -8.96
CA ASP A 76 7.82 13.57 -7.90
C ASP A 76 8.01 12.17 -8.47
N LYS A 77 9.19 11.55 -8.30
CA LYS A 77 9.53 10.25 -8.94
C LYS A 77 8.78 9.04 -8.33
N LEU A 78 7.63 9.29 -7.72
CA LEU A 78 6.81 8.34 -7.00
C LEU A 78 5.56 7.96 -7.79
N ILE A 79 5.23 6.69 -7.68
CA ILE A 79 4.02 6.09 -8.22
C ILE A 79 3.03 5.93 -7.07
N GLN A 80 1.85 6.45 -7.29
CA GLN A 80 0.72 6.33 -6.39
C GLN A 80 -0.08 5.08 -6.76
N MET A 81 -0.29 4.20 -5.78
CA MET A 81 -1.09 2.99 -5.99
C MET A 81 -2.18 2.87 -4.92
N VAL A 82 -3.31 2.29 -5.32
CA VAL A 82 -4.47 2.10 -4.45
C VAL A 82 -4.91 0.65 -4.42
N ARG A 83 -5.34 0.18 -3.26
CA ARG A 83 -6.05 -1.10 -3.09
C ARG A 83 -7.44 -0.83 -2.56
N LEU A 84 -8.45 -1.42 -3.20
CA LEU A 84 -9.82 -1.36 -2.70
C LEU A 84 -10.03 -2.41 -1.62
N LEU A 85 -10.61 -2.00 -0.51
CA LEU A 85 -11.06 -2.88 0.57
C LEU A 85 -12.48 -3.37 0.26
N LYS A 86 -12.79 -4.59 0.70
CA LYS A 86 -14.13 -5.18 0.58
C LYS A 86 -14.95 -4.87 1.81
#